data_AF-A0AA88GAZ1-F1
#
_entry.id   AF-A0AA88GAZ1-F1
#
_cell.length_a   1.000
_cell.length_b   1.000
_cell.length_c   1.000
_cell.angle_alpha   90.00
_cell.angle_beta   90.00
_cell.angle_gamma   90.00
#
_symmetry.space_group_name_H-M   'P 1'
#
loop_
_entity.id
_entity.type
_entity.pdbx_description
1 polymer ?
#
loop_
_entity_poly.entity_id
_entity_poly.type
_entity_poly.pdbx_seq_one_letter_code
_entity_poly.pdbx_strand_id
1 'polypeptide(L)'
;MSETSNTNNTTTNASTPQQDTIIQYIVIRRDLMEPPYSYAIGSIVSQGSHSSVSIISESIMAKDEVTLQYVDPNASSQMHTIVLECPNEKQLLSLRDSLEKAQLRFKLWIEQPENIPTAIALKPYHRSLVAKFVKKFKLFK
;
A
#
# COMPACT_ATOMS: atom_id res chain seq x y z
N MET A 1 48.67 41.77 13.58
CA MET A 1 47.55 42.20 12.71
C MET A 1 47.25 41.02 11.82
N SER A 2 46.15 40.36 12.14
CA SER A 2 45.79 39.01 11.74
C SER A 2 44.54 39.14 10.89
N GLU A 3 44.58 38.72 9.63
CA GLU A 3 43.39 38.58 8.80
C GLU A 3 43.42 37.18 8.17
N THR A 4 42.75 36.24 8.84
CA THR A 4 42.35 34.96 8.29
C THR A 4 40.88 35.07 7.88
N SER A 5 40.64 35.05 6.57
CA SER A 5 39.32 35.02 5.97
C SER A 5 38.62 33.70 6.31
N ASN A 6 37.52 33.78 7.06
CA ASN A 6 36.69 32.66 7.47
C ASN A 6 35.66 32.36 6.37
N THR A 7 35.82 31.25 5.66
CA THR A 7 34.84 30.76 4.68
C THR A 7 33.67 30.09 5.41
N ASN A 8 32.49 30.70 5.33
CA ASN A 8 31.25 30.13 5.82
C ASN A 8 30.82 28.95 4.93
N ASN A 9 31.17 27.73 5.34
CA ASN A 9 30.58 26.50 4.82
C ASN A 9 29.09 26.48 5.17
N THR A 10 28.26 26.88 4.22
CA THR A 10 26.82 26.63 4.28
C THR A 10 26.61 25.15 4.00
N THR A 11 26.48 24.34 5.05
CA THR A 11 26.07 22.95 4.96
C THR A 11 24.62 22.91 4.50
N THR A 12 24.41 22.89 3.18
CA THR A 12 23.14 22.47 2.60
C THR A 12 22.98 20.99 2.91
N ASN A 13 22.14 20.66 3.89
CA ASN A 13 21.62 19.32 4.10
C ASN A 13 20.76 18.95 2.88
N ALA A 14 21.41 18.51 1.81
CA ALA A 14 20.75 17.86 0.70
C ALA A 14 20.29 16.49 1.22
N SER A 15 19.02 16.40 1.62
CA SER A 15 18.34 15.12 1.80
C SER A 15 18.48 14.36 0.48
N THR A 16 19.25 13.28 0.48
CA THR A 16 19.36 12.36 -0.65
C THR A 16 17.95 12.04 -1.16
N PRO A 17 17.65 12.16 -2.47
CA PRO A 17 16.35 11.79 -3.00
C PRO A 17 16.12 10.31 -2.65
N GLN A 18 15.21 10.04 -1.72
CA GLN A 18 14.80 8.68 -1.43
C GLN A 18 14.19 8.14 -2.73
N GLN A 19 14.81 7.11 -3.32
CA GLN A 19 14.29 6.49 -4.53
C GLN A 19 12.80 6.15 -4.32
N ASP A 20 11.97 6.54 -5.28
CA ASP A 20 10.53 6.32 -5.23
C ASP A 20 10.21 4.84 -5.48
N THR A 21 10.20 4.07 -4.40
CA THR A 21 10.09 2.62 -4.44
C THR A 21 8.71 2.17 -4.91
N ILE A 22 8.69 1.07 -5.68
CA ILE A 22 7.44 0.40 -6.03
C ILE A 22 6.98 -0.43 -4.82
N ILE A 23 5.71 -0.28 -4.48
CA ILE A 23 5.11 -0.87 -3.29
C ILE A 23 3.71 -1.37 -3.59
N GLN A 24 3.34 -2.49 -2.99
CA GLN A 24 1.94 -2.88 -2.86
C GLN A 24 1.41 -2.50 -1.48
N TYR A 25 0.32 -1.73 -1.44
CA TYR A 25 -0.43 -1.51 -0.20
C TYR A 25 -1.64 -2.44 -0.13
N ILE A 26 -1.79 -3.12 1.00
CA ILE A 26 -2.96 -3.93 1.34
C ILE A 26 -3.56 -3.31 2.61
N VAL A 27 -4.84 -3.00 2.58
CA VAL A 27 -5.57 -2.39 3.70
C VAL A 27 -6.64 -3.37 4.14
N ILE A 28 -6.57 -3.86 5.38
CA ILE A 28 -7.45 -4.93 5.90
C ILE A 28 -8.22 -4.41 7.09
N ARG A 29 -9.51 -4.73 7.16
CA ARG A 29 -10.35 -4.42 8.32
C ARG A 29 -9.88 -5.15 9.57
N ARG A 30 -9.56 -4.39 10.62
CA ARG A 30 -9.14 -4.92 11.93
C ARG A 30 -10.32 -5.29 12.84
N ASP A 31 -11.48 -4.66 12.64
CA ASP A 31 -12.71 -4.96 13.38
C ASP A 31 -13.26 -6.36 13.10
N LEU A 32 -12.88 -6.98 11.99
CA LEU A 32 -13.27 -8.36 11.68
C LEU A 32 -12.75 -9.39 12.69
N MET A 33 -11.66 -9.08 13.40
CA MET A 33 -11.13 -9.96 14.44
C MET A 33 -11.86 -9.82 15.77
N GLU A 34 -12.69 -8.79 15.91
CA GLU A 34 -13.46 -8.51 17.12
C GLU A 34 -14.91 -8.99 16.94
N PRO A 35 -15.67 -9.18 18.05
CA PRO A 35 -17.10 -9.44 17.95
C PRO A 35 -17.83 -8.32 17.16
N PRO A 36 -18.82 -8.67 16.33
CA PRO A 36 -19.46 -9.98 16.22
C PRO A 36 -18.78 -10.96 15.23
N TYR A 37 -17.76 -10.53 14.50
CA TYR A 37 -17.16 -11.31 13.42
C TYR A 37 -16.20 -12.37 13.95
N SER A 38 -15.31 -12.00 14.89
CA SER A 38 -14.36 -12.89 15.55
C SER A 38 -13.50 -13.74 14.59
N TYR A 39 -13.10 -13.17 13.44
CA TYR A 39 -12.27 -13.86 12.46
C TYR A 39 -10.92 -14.21 13.05
N ALA A 40 -10.49 -15.46 12.83
CA ALA A 40 -9.14 -15.89 13.17
C ALA A 40 -8.10 -15.12 12.33
N ILE A 41 -6.89 -14.95 12.87
CA ILE A 41 -5.79 -14.29 12.15
C ILE A 41 -5.50 -14.94 10.80
N GLY A 42 -5.63 -16.26 10.70
CA GLY A 42 -5.48 -16.99 9.43
C GLY A 42 -6.49 -16.53 8.38
N SER A 43 -7.74 -16.31 8.77
CA SER A 43 -8.77 -15.77 7.87
C SER A 43 -8.39 -14.39 7.37
N ILE A 44 -7.95 -13.49 8.26
CA ILE A 44 -7.48 -12.13 7.91
C ILE A 44 -6.32 -12.17 6.91
N VAL A 45 -5.34 -13.04 7.13
CA VAL A 45 -4.21 -13.25 6.22
C VAL A 45 -4.68 -13.70 4.84
N SER A 46 -5.67 -14.60 4.78
CA SER A 46 -6.27 -15.05 3.51
C SER A 46 -6.94 -13.89 2.77
N GLN A 47 -7.69 -13.02 3.46
CA GLN A 47 -8.32 -11.84 2.84
C GLN A 47 -7.28 -10.92 2.17
N GLY A 48 -6.19 -10.63 2.88
CA GLY A 48 -5.08 -9.85 2.33
C GLY A 48 -4.45 -10.53 1.11
N SER A 49 -4.17 -11.83 1.22
CA SER A 49 -3.58 -12.64 0.15
C SER A 49 -4.46 -12.66 -1.11
N HIS A 50 -5.76 -12.94 -0.96
CA HIS A 50 -6.70 -12.99 -2.06
C HIS A 50 -6.81 -11.65 -2.79
N SER A 51 -6.95 -10.55 -2.04
CA SER A 51 -7.01 -9.21 -2.62
C SER A 51 -5.74 -8.88 -3.42
N SER A 52 -4.56 -9.20 -2.89
CA SER A 52 -3.27 -8.96 -3.51
C SER A 52 -3.07 -9.77 -4.79
N VAL A 53 -3.30 -11.09 -4.74
CA VAL A 53 -3.14 -11.98 -5.89
C VAL A 53 -4.09 -11.60 -7.01
N SER A 54 -5.35 -11.27 -6.68
CA SER A 54 -6.34 -10.84 -7.67
C SER A 54 -5.87 -9.59 -8.42
N ILE A 55 -5.46 -8.52 -7.71
CA ILE A 55 -5.09 -7.27 -8.37
C ILE A 55 -3.77 -7.38 -9.14
N ILE A 56 -2.81 -8.18 -8.65
CA ILE A 56 -1.56 -8.46 -9.36
C ILE A 56 -1.86 -9.22 -10.65
N SER A 57 -2.64 -10.30 -10.58
CA SER A 57 -3.01 -11.11 -11.75
C SER A 57 -3.73 -10.26 -12.80
N GLU A 58 -4.75 -9.50 -12.40
CA GLU A 58 -5.47 -8.58 -13.29
C GLU A 58 -4.54 -7.54 -13.94
N SER A 59 -3.57 -7.01 -13.19
CA SER A 59 -2.63 -6.00 -13.68
C SER A 59 -1.58 -6.58 -14.63
N ILE A 60 -1.11 -7.82 -14.39
CA ILE A 60 -0.22 -8.56 -15.31
C ILE A 60 -0.95 -8.85 -16.63
N MET A 61 -2.19 -9.32 -16.57
CA MET A 61 -3.00 -9.56 -17.78
C MET A 61 -3.23 -8.28 -18.58
N ALA A 62 -3.34 -7.14 -17.90
CA ALA A 62 -3.43 -5.82 -18.51
C ALA A 62 -2.08 -5.24 -18.98
N LYS A 63 -0.97 -5.98 -18.81
CA LYS A 63 0.41 -5.56 -19.17
C LYS A 63 0.84 -4.25 -18.49
N ASP A 64 0.45 -4.05 -17.23
CA ASP A 64 0.86 -2.88 -16.45
C ASP A 64 2.37 -2.92 -16.14
N GLU A 65 3.12 -1.96 -16.69
CA GLU A 65 4.58 -1.91 -16.60
C GLU A 65 5.11 -1.89 -15.15
N VAL A 66 4.47 -1.11 -14.28
CA VAL A 66 4.86 -0.99 -12.87
C VAL A 66 4.67 -2.31 -12.12
N THR A 67 3.57 -3.02 -12.40
CA THR A 67 3.31 -4.34 -11.82
C THR A 67 4.28 -5.38 -12.38
N LEU A 68 4.58 -5.35 -13.68
CA LEU A 68 5.54 -6.26 -14.30
C LEU A 68 6.94 -6.06 -13.69
N GLN A 69 7.37 -4.82 -13.47
CA GLN A 69 8.62 -4.51 -12.78
C GLN A 69 8.58 -4.98 -11.31
N TYR A 70 7.44 -4.84 -10.64
CA TYR A 70 7.29 -5.29 -9.25
C TYR A 70 7.49 -6.79 -9.08
N VAL A 71 6.99 -7.60 -10.04
CA VAL A 71 7.05 -9.07 -9.97
C VAL A 71 8.24 -9.68 -10.73
N ASP A 72 9.09 -8.87 -11.37
CA ASP A 72 10.24 -9.36 -12.13
C ASP A 72 11.29 -9.95 -11.17
N PRO A 73 11.60 -11.26 -11.25
CA PRO A 73 12.59 -11.88 -10.39
C PRO A 73 14.01 -11.36 -10.61
N ASN A 74 14.27 -10.65 -11.72
CA ASN A 74 15.57 -10.04 -12.03
C ASN A 74 15.65 -8.57 -11.61
N ALA A 75 14.55 -7.98 -11.10
CA ALA A 75 14.58 -6.61 -10.60
C ALA A 75 15.53 -6.52 -9.39
N SER A 76 16.34 -5.46 -9.35
CA SER A 76 17.27 -5.23 -8.23
C SER A 76 16.57 -4.92 -6.90
N SER A 77 15.29 -4.53 -6.94
CA SER A 77 14.45 -4.29 -5.78
C SER A 77 13.57 -5.51 -5.48
N GLN A 78 13.64 -6.03 -4.26
CA GLN A 78 12.71 -7.05 -3.77
C GLN A 78 11.27 -6.50 -3.71
N MET A 79 10.28 -7.38 -3.94
CA MET A 79 8.86 -7.06 -3.73
C MET A 79 8.64 -6.50 -2.32
N HIS A 80 8.04 -5.33 -2.24
CA HIS A 80 7.72 -4.69 -0.97
C HIS A 80 6.22 -4.50 -0.83
N THR A 81 5.62 -5.27 0.08
CA THR A 81 4.21 -5.17 0.45
C THR A 81 4.07 -4.57 1.84
N ILE A 82 3.20 -3.57 2.00
CA ILE A 82 2.82 -3.01 3.30
C ILE A 82 1.35 -3.34 3.58
N VAL A 83 1.12 -4.03 4.71
CA VAL A 83 -0.21 -4.33 5.21
C VAL A 83 -0.61 -3.29 6.27
N LEU A 84 -1.76 -2.67 6.08
CA LEU A 84 -2.29 -1.60 6.91
C LEU A 84 -3.63 -2.02 7.52
N GLU A 85 -3.89 -1.58 8.75
CA GLU A 85 -5.17 -1.77 9.42
C GLU A 85 -6.16 -0.64 9.10
N CYS A 86 -7.34 -1.04 8.63
CA CYS A 86 -8.51 -0.20 8.55
C CYS A 86 -9.42 -0.48 9.75
N PRO A 87 -9.84 0.55 10.51
CA PRO A 87 -10.61 0.29 11.73
C PRO A 87 -12.01 -0.27 11.49
N ASN A 88 -12.64 -0.05 10.34
CA ASN A 88 -13.99 -0.54 10.03
C ASN A 88 -14.34 -0.48 8.53
N GLU A 89 -15.49 -1.04 8.17
CA GLU A 89 -16.04 -1.04 6.80
C GLU A 89 -16.18 0.36 6.21
N LYS A 90 -16.74 1.31 6.97
CA LYS A 90 -16.99 2.68 6.50
C LYS A 90 -15.70 3.34 6.01
N GLN A 91 -14.60 3.16 6.74
CA GLN A 91 -13.30 3.71 6.35
C GLN A 91 -12.68 2.96 5.17
N LEU A 92 -12.94 1.65 5.04
CA LEU A 92 -12.49 0.86 3.89
C LEU A 92 -13.20 1.33 2.61
N LEU A 93 -14.53 1.51 2.67
CA LEU A 93 -15.32 1.99 1.52
C LEU A 93 -14.99 3.46 1.18
N SER A 94 -14.71 4.30 2.19
CA SER A 94 -14.21 5.66 1.92
C SER A 94 -12.84 5.66 1.21
N LEU A 95 -11.97 4.69 1.51
CA LEU A 95 -10.73 4.50 0.76
C LEU A 95 -11.04 4.07 -0.68
N ARG A 96 -11.92 3.07 -0.90
CA ARG A 96 -12.38 2.67 -2.23
C ARG A 96 -12.81 3.87 -3.06
N ASP A 97 -13.73 4.68 -2.55
CA ASP A 97 -14.27 5.85 -3.27
C ASP A 97 -13.19 6.87 -3.62
N SER A 98 -12.22 7.07 -2.72
CA SER A 98 -11.10 7.97 -2.95
C SER A 98 -10.16 7.46 -4.05
N LEU A 99 -9.94 6.14 -4.11
CA LEU A 99 -9.12 5.50 -5.14
C LEU A 99 -9.83 5.50 -6.51
N GLU A 100 -11.13 5.22 -6.55
CA GLU A 100 -11.97 5.29 -7.76
C GLU A 100 -11.98 6.70 -8.34
N LYS A 101 -12.21 7.72 -7.51
CA LYS A 101 -12.17 9.12 -7.92
C LYS A 101 -10.80 9.52 -8.47
N ALA A 102 -9.72 8.94 -7.95
CA ALA A 102 -8.36 9.14 -8.44
C ALA A 102 -7.99 8.24 -9.63
N GLN A 103 -8.93 7.42 -10.12
CA GLN A 103 -8.73 6.45 -11.21
C GLN A 103 -7.57 5.48 -10.95
N LEU A 104 -7.31 5.17 -9.68
CA LEU A 104 -6.31 4.19 -9.28
C LEU A 104 -6.94 2.79 -9.33
N ARG A 105 -6.23 1.84 -9.94
CA ARG A 105 -6.58 0.41 -9.90
C ARG A 105 -6.29 -0.21 -8.53
N PHE A 106 -7.29 -0.89 -8.00
CA PHE A 106 -7.26 -1.66 -6.75
C PHE A 106 -8.28 -2.80 -6.84
N LYS A 107 -8.18 -3.77 -5.92
CA LYS A 107 -9.19 -4.80 -5.69
C LYS A 107 -9.81 -4.61 -4.32
N LEU A 108 -11.12 -4.43 -4.27
CA LEU A 108 -11.91 -4.66 -3.06
C LEU A 108 -12.22 -6.14 -2.98
N TRP A 109 -11.78 -6.80 -1.91
CA TRP A 109 -12.14 -8.17 -1.62
C TRP A 109 -13.39 -8.21 -0.75
N ILE A 110 -14.35 -9.01 -1.17
CA ILE A 110 -15.64 -9.20 -0.53
C ILE A 110 -15.77 -10.69 -0.23
N GLU A 111 -15.78 -11.03 1.06
CA GLU A 111 -15.88 -12.42 1.50
C GLU A 111 -17.29 -12.94 1.27
N GLN A 112 -17.38 -14.18 0.77
CA GLN A 112 -18.61 -14.90 0.50
C GLN A 112 -18.76 -16.06 1.50
N PRO A 113 -19.99 -16.48 1.83
CA PRO A 113 -21.27 -16.01 1.31
C PRO A 113 -21.86 -14.74 1.96
N GLU A 114 -21.25 -14.22 3.03
CA GLU A 114 -21.82 -13.13 3.84
C GLU A 114 -21.76 -11.76 3.14
N ASN A 115 -21.06 -11.66 2.00
CA ASN A 115 -20.88 -10.47 1.19
C ASN A 115 -20.25 -9.29 1.97
N ILE A 116 -19.24 -9.59 2.80
CA ILE A 116 -18.59 -8.61 3.69
C ILE A 116 -17.34 -8.05 3.01
N PRO A 117 -17.22 -6.72 2.83
CA PRO A 117 -15.97 -6.11 2.37
C PRO A 117 -14.88 -6.25 3.45
N THR A 118 -13.78 -6.92 3.14
CA THR A 118 -12.74 -7.26 4.14
C THR A 118 -11.41 -6.55 3.92
N ALA A 119 -10.97 -6.42 2.67
CA ALA A 119 -9.67 -5.87 2.34
C ALA A 119 -9.67 -5.10 1.01
N ILE A 120 -8.75 -4.15 0.89
CA ILE A 120 -8.41 -3.49 -0.37
C ILE A 120 -6.93 -3.71 -0.65
N ALA A 121 -6.58 -4.25 -1.81
CA ALA A 121 -5.20 -4.23 -2.31
C ALA A 121 -5.10 -3.29 -3.50
N LEU A 122 -4.17 -2.35 -3.47
CA LEU A 122 -3.81 -1.58 -4.66
C LEU A 122 -2.95 -2.48 -5.57
N LYS A 123 -2.96 -2.25 -6.89
CA LYS A 123 -1.85 -2.78 -7.70
C LYS A 123 -0.53 -2.16 -7.23
N PRO A 124 0.63 -2.74 -7.56
CA PRO A 124 1.89 -2.05 -7.34
C PRO A 124 1.92 -0.66 -7.98
N TYR A 125 2.38 0.31 -7.20
CA TYR A 125 2.60 1.70 -7.61
C TYR A 125 3.89 2.22 -7.02
N HIS A 126 4.45 3.25 -7.65
CA HIS A 126 5.40 4.11 -6.97
C HIS A 126 4.78 4.73 -5.71
N ARG A 127 5.51 4.66 -4.60
CA ARG A 127 5.04 5.08 -3.28
C ARG A 127 4.54 6.51 -3.28
N SER A 128 5.24 7.43 -3.96
CA SER A 128 4.88 8.85 -3.99
C SER A 128 3.46 9.10 -4.52
N LEU A 129 2.99 8.28 -5.46
CA LEU A 129 1.68 8.42 -6.09
C LEU A 129 0.54 8.07 -5.13
N VAL A 130 0.72 7.02 -4.33
CA VAL A 130 -0.38 6.39 -3.59
C VAL A 130 -0.31 6.60 -2.07
N ALA A 131 0.84 6.97 -1.51
CA ALA A 131 1.01 7.12 -0.06
C ALA A 131 0.00 8.08 0.57
N LYS A 132 -0.41 9.15 -0.14
CA LYS A 132 -1.38 10.14 0.36
C LYS A 132 -2.75 9.54 0.70
N PHE A 133 -3.16 8.46 0.03
CA PHE A 133 -4.46 7.81 0.26
C PHE A 133 -4.45 6.90 1.49
N VAL A 134 -3.30 6.29 1.78
CA VAL A 134 -3.17 5.21 2.76
C VAL A 134 -2.44 5.61 4.04
N LYS A 135 -1.68 6.71 4.06
CA LYS A 135 -0.89 7.17 5.22
C LYS A 135 -1.67 7.41 6.52
N LYS A 136 -3.01 7.53 6.43
CA LYS A 136 -3.91 7.66 7.58
C LYS A 136 -4.12 6.34 8.33
N PHE A 137 -3.86 5.21 7.68
CA PHE A 137 -3.96 3.88 8.27
C PHE A 137 -2.63 3.49 8.91
N LYS A 138 -2.70 2.70 9.98
CA LYS A 138 -1.51 2.21 10.71
C LYS A 138 -1.06 0.89 10.11
N LEU A 139 0.16 0.46 10.42
CA LEU A 139 0.61 -0.90 10.12
C LEU A 139 -0.29 -1.90 10.84
N PHE A 140 -0.69 -2.95 10.13
CA PHE A 140 -1.47 -4.05 10.71
C PHE A 140 -0.60 -4.79 11.74
N LYS A 141 -1.13 -4.99 12.95
CA LYS A 141 -0.45 -5.65 14.07
C LYS A 141 -1.29 -6.78 14.64
#